data_AF-A0A3D4WG10-F1
#
_entry.id   AF-A0A3D4WG10-F1
#
_cell.length_a   1.000
_cell.length_b   1.000
_cell.length_c   1.000
_cell.angle_alpha   90.00
_cell.angle_beta   90.00
_cell.angle_gamma   90.00
#
_symmetry.space_group_name_H-M   'P 1'
#
loop_
_entity.id
_entity.type
_entity.pdbx_description
1 polymer ?
#
loop_
_entity_poly.entity_id
_entity_poly.type
_entity_poly.pdbx_seq_one_letter_code
_entity_poly.pdbx_strand_id
1 'polypeptide(L)'
;MFNPDPSSKPVNPKLPKAVIMMIEKNNLVMAIKTLAADENISMDEAKNRIDAYETQLKVKQQQKLNTIASKQGIPNHAISFDREQDAEDETGQLIKNRVKTTKQSRGFKSLQNGVDSQLNDLGYKKPLMPYWLKRLLVITIIMAGLFWILWRVFG
;
A
#
# COMPACT_ATOMS: atom_id res chain seq x y z
N MET A 1 23.34 5.97 46.73
CA MET A 1 24.37 5.68 45.71
C MET A 1 23.75 4.65 44.80
N PHE A 2 23.31 5.07 43.61
CA PHE A 2 22.65 4.21 42.63
C PHE A 2 23.75 3.53 41.80
N ASN A 3 23.80 2.21 41.78
CA ASN A 3 24.64 1.48 40.82
C ASN A 3 23.85 1.37 39.52
N PRO A 4 24.26 2.04 38.42
CA PRO A 4 23.73 1.70 37.10
C PRO A 4 24.39 0.41 36.64
N ASP A 5 23.60 -0.63 36.40
CA ASP A 5 24.06 -1.84 35.71
C ASP A 5 24.64 -1.48 34.33
N PRO A 6 25.87 -1.91 34.00
CA PRO A 6 26.54 -1.57 32.74
C PRO A 6 26.02 -2.35 31.51
N SER A 7 24.83 -2.96 31.59
CA SER A 7 24.25 -3.78 30.51
C SER A 7 23.07 -3.12 29.78
N SER A 8 22.90 -1.79 29.92
CA SER A 8 21.92 -1.05 29.12
C SER A 8 22.40 -0.94 27.67
N LYS A 9 22.13 -2.00 26.88
CA LYS A 9 22.23 -1.93 25.42
C LYS A 9 21.46 -0.69 24.95
N PRO A 10 22.04 0.15 24.09
CA PRO A 10 21.35 1.32 23.59
C PRO A 10 20.06 0.85 22.91
N VAL A 11 18.93 1.23 23.49
CA VAL A 11 17.60 0.97 22.93
C VAL A 11 17.60 1.61 21.56
N ASN A 12 17.73 0.79 20.52
CA ASN A 12 17.75 1.28 19.16
C ASN A 12 16.36 1.88 18.91
N PRO A 13 16.22 3.19 18.66
CA PRO A 13 14.92 3.85 18.58
C PRO A 13 14.11 3.43 17.34
N LYS A 14 14.65 2.50 16.54
CA LYS A 14 14.10 2.04 15.28
C LYS A 14 13.75 0.56 15.41
N LEU A 15 12.44 0.29 15.32
CA LEU A 15 11.92 -1.07 15.31
C LEU A 15 12.57 -1.91 14.20
N PRO A 16 12.81 -3.21 14.44
CA PRO A 16 13.28 -4.13 13.40
C PRO A 16 12.35 -4.12 12.18
N LYS A 17 12.90 -4.24 10.97
CA LYS A 17 12.11 -4.25 9.72
C LYS A 17 11.02 -5.32 9.71
N ALA A 18 11.28 -6.48 10.32
CA ALA A 18 10.31 -7.55 10.44
C ALA A 18 9.09 -7.13 11.29
N VAL A 19 9.34 -6.50 12.44
CA VAL A 19 8.32 -5.97 13.34
C VAL A 19 7.52 -4.85 12.65
N ILE A 20 8.19 -3.95 11.93
CA ILE A 20 7.54 -2.91 11.11
C ILE A 20 6.56 -3.52 10.09
N MET A 21 7.02 -4.52 9.32
CA MET A 21 6.15 -5.20 8.35
C MET A 21 4.97 -5.91 9.02
N MET A 22 5.13 -6.41 10.24
CA MET A 22 4.03 -7.02 10.99
C MET A 22 3.00 -5.96 11.44
N ILE A 23 3.46 -4.78 11.89
CA ILE A 23 2.58 -3.67 12.26
C ILE A 23 1.80 -3.17 11.04
N GLU A 24 2.47 -2.97 9.90
CA GLU A 24 1.84 -2.55 8.64
C GLU A 24 0.80 -3.56 8.13
N LYS A 25 0.98 -4.85 8.44
CA LYS A 25 0.03 -5.93 8.10
C LYS A 25 -1.05 -6.15 9.17
N ASN A 26 -1.21 -5.22 10.11
CA ASN A 26 -2.16 -5.30 11.22
C ASN A 26 -1.96 -6.55 12.12
N ASN A 27 -0.73 -7.04 12.23
CA ASN A 27 -0.37 -8.19 13.05
C ASN A 27 0.35 -7.73 14.34
N LEU A 28 -0.32 -6.87 15.11
CA LEU A 28 0.24 -6.18 16.27
C LEU A 28 0.67 -7.15 17.38
N VAL A 29 -0.15 -8.18 17.67
CA VAL A 29 0.15 -9.13 18.75
C VAL A 29 1.42 -9.93 18.46
N MET A 30 1.63 -10.35 17.20
CA MET A 30 2.87 -11.01 16.80
C MET A 30 4.04 -10.02 16.81
N ALA A 31 3.84 -8.79 16.36
CA ALA A 31 4.86 -7.75 16.41
C ALA A 31 5.37 -7.54 17.85
N ILE A 32 4.46 -7.45 18.83
CA ILE A 32 4.80 -7.30 20.25
C ILE A 32 5.56 -8.53 20.76
N LYS A 33 5.04 -9.74 20.47
CA LYS A 33 5.70 -10.98 20.88
C LYS A 33 7.10 -11.13 20.29
N THR A 34 7.25 -10.84 19.00
CA THR A 34 8.54 -10.91 18.30
C THR A 34 9.50 -9.84 18.81
N LEU A 35 9.05 -8.60 19.02
CA LEU A 35 9.89 -7.54 19.57
C LEU A 35 10.36 -7.85 21.00
N ALA A 36 9.45 -8.34 21.84
CA ALA A 36 9.77 -8.74 23.20
C ALA A 36 10.80 -9.89 23.23
N ALA A 37 10.63 -10.89 22.36
CA ALA A 37 11.54 -12.03 22.25
C ALA A 37 12.92 -11.63 21.68
N ASP A 38 12.94 -10.84 20.60
CA ASP A 38 14.17 -10.45 19.91
C ASP A 38 15.03 -9.50 20.76
N GLU A 39 14.39 -8.53 21.42
CA GLU A 39 15.10 -7.52 22.22
C GLU A 39 15.21 -7.88 23.70
N ASN A 40 14.65 -9.02 24.12
CA ASN A 40 14.59 -9.46 25.53
C ASN A 40 14.03 -8.37 26.45
N ILE A 41 13.00 -7.65 25.99
CA ILE A 41 12.31 -6.61 26.73
C ILE A 41 10.96 -7.13 27.26
N SER A 42 10.40 -6.45 28.25
CA SER A 42 9.08 -6.81 28.76
C SER A 42 8.01 -6.63 27.67
N MET A 43 6.93 -7.43 27.77
CA MET A 43 5.81 -7.34 26.82
C MET A 43 5.17 -5.94 26.81
N ASP A 44 5.10 -5.31 27.98
CA ASP A 44 4.54 -3.96 28.15
C ASP A 44 5.45 -2.89 27.52
N GLU A 45 6.77 -3.04 27.64
CA GLU A 45 7.71 -2.15 26.97
C GLU A 45 7.67 -2.32 25.45
N ALA A 46 7.58 -3.55 24.96
CA ALA A 46 7.41 -3.83 23.53
C ALA A 46 6.11 -3.22 22.99
N LYS A 47 5.01 -3.31 23.76
CA LYS A 47 3.74 -2.69 23.42
C LYS A 47 3.85 -1.17 23.28
N ASN A 48 4.42 -0.49 24.28
CA ASN A 48 4.58 0.96 24.25
C ASN A 48 5.38 1.43 23.02
N ARG A 49 6.42 0.69 22.63
CA ARG A 49 7.22 1.01 21.43
C ARG A 49 6.43 0.81 20.14
N ILE A 50 5.59 -0.21 20.08
CA ILE A 50 4.74 -0.50 18.91
C ILE A 50 3.61 0.52 18.78
N ASP A 51 2.95 0.87 19.88
CA ASP A 51 1.89 1.88 19.92
C ASP A 51 2.45 3.26 19.50
N ALA A 52 3.64 3.63 19.98
CA ALA A 52 4.34 4.84 19.56
C ALA A 52 4.69 4.85 18.06
N TYR A 53 4.94 3.68 17.47
CA TYR A 53 5.21 3.57 16.04
C TYR A 53 3.93 3.60 15.21
N GLU A 54 2.85 2.96 15.67
CA GLU A 54 1.54 2.96 15.02
C GLU A 54 0.97 4.38 14.94
N THR A 55 1.05 5.14 16.02
CA THR A 55 0.62 6.55 16.06
C THR A 55 1.40 7.40 15.06
N GLN A 56 2.73 7.24 14.97
CA GLN A 56 3.55 7.91 13.96
C GLN A 56 3.17 7.49 12.54
N LEU A 57 2.88 6.20 12.32
CA LEU A 57 2.46 5.68 11.02
C LEU A 57 1.13 6.31 10.60
N LYS A 58 0.14 6.36 11.51
CA LYS A 58 -1.17 7.00 11.28
C LYS A 58 -1.03 8.49 10.98
N VAL A 59 -0.24 9.22 11.78
CA VAL A 59 0.03 10.65 11.53
C VAL A 59 0.68 10.86 10.17
N LYS A 60 1.65 10.03 9.80
CA LYS A 60 2.33 10.12 8.50
C LYS A 60 1.39 9.79 7.34
N GLN A 61 0.50 8.82 7.51
CA GLN A 61 -0.55 8.50 6.53
C GLN A 61 -1.50 9.69 6.40
N GLN A 62 -1.98 10.26 7.50
CA GLN A 62 -2.86 11.42 7.50
C GLN A 62 -2.21 12.64 6.83
N GLN A 63 -0.94 12.92 7.12
CA GLN A 63 -0.19 14.00 6.48
C GLN A 63 -0.06 13.81 4.97
N LYS A 64 0.19 12.58 4.51
CA LYS A 64 0.19 12.26 3.08
C LYS A 64 -1.18 12.51 2.45
N LEU A 65 -2.25 12.05 3.09
CA LEU A 65 -3.60 12.26 2.59
C LEU A 65 -3.95 13.76 2.53
N ASN A 66 -3.63 14.53 3.58
CA ASN A 66 -3.82 15.98 3.60
C ASN A 66 -3.01 16.71 2.52
N THR A 67 -1.78 16.24 2.24
CA THR A 67 -0.93 16.80 1.17
C THR A 67 -1.53 16.51 -0.21
N ILE A 68 -2.07 15.31 -0.41
CA ILE A 68 -2.75 14.94 -1.65
C ILE A 68 -4.05 15.74 -1.81
N ALA A 69 -4.84 15.88 -0.73
CA ALA A 69 -6.08 16.65 -0.71
C ALA A 69 -5.84 18.12 -1.07
N SER A 70 -4.85 18.74 -0.41
CA SER A 70 -4.40 20.11 -0.70
C SER A 70 -3.98 20.28 -2.16
N LYS A 71 -3.27 19.30 -2.73
CA LYS A 71 -2.88 19.31 -4.16
C LYS A 71 -4.05 19.10 -5.12
N GLN A 72 -5.13 18.46 -4.68
CA GLN A 72 -6.31 18.14 -5.49
C GLN A 72 -7.50 19.09 -5.24
N GLY A 73 -7.34 20.10 -4.37
CA GLY A 73 -8.42 21.03 -4.01
C GLY A 73 -9.55 20.38 -3.20
N ILE A 74 -9.30 19.22 -2.58
CA ILE A 74 -10.27 18.49 -1.75
C ILE A 74 -10.15 19.05 -0.33
N PRO A 75 -11.25 19.50 0.28
CA PRO A 75 -11.18 20.11 1.60
C PRO A 75 -10.82 19.07 2.68
N ASN A 76 -9.94 19.46 3.60
CA ASN A 76 -9.35 18.60 4.63
C ASN A 76 -10.38 17.98 5.60
N HIS A 77 -11.63 18.47 5.64
CA HIS A 77 -12.70 17.93 6.48
C HIS A 77 -13.27 16.60 5.99
N ALA A 78 -13.04 16.22 4.72
CA ALA A 78 -13.56 14.98 4.15
C ALA A 78 -12.65 13.76 4.37
N ILE A 79 -11.47 13.95 4.98
CA ILE A 79 -10.43 12.92 5.12
C ILE A 79 -9.98 12.78 6.58
N SER A 80 -10.87 12.96 7.55
CA SER A 80 -10.58 12.59 8.94
C SER A 80 -10.93 11.12 9.16
N PHE A 81 -9.95 10.32 9.56
CA PHE A 81 -10.08 8.87 9.80
C PHE A 81 -10.70 8.51 11.18
N ASP A 82 -10.99 9.52 12.02
CA ASP A 82 -11.42 9.38 13.42
C ASP A 82 -12.89 9.77 13.67
N ARG A 83 -13.74 9.85 12.63
CA ARG A 83 -15.18 10.04 12.88
C ARG A 83 -15.88 8.70 12.99
N GLU A 84 -15.75 8.09 14.17
CA GLU A 84 -16.82 7.25 14.70
C GLU A 84 -18.10 8.11 14.78
N GLN A 85 -19.20 7.49 14.36
CA GLN A 85 -20.44 8.13 14.03
C GLN A 85 -21.30 8.30 15.29
N ASP A 86 -20.81 9.05 16.28
CA ASP A 86 -21.62 9.55 17.39
C ASP A 86 -22.18 10.92 17.00
N ALA A 87 -23.34 10.90 16.34
CA ALA A 87 -24.19 12.07 16.17
C ALA A 87 -25.65 11.61 16.27
N GLU A 88 -25.98 10.94 17.36
CA GLU A 88 -27.33 11.04 17.93
C GLU A 88 -27.40 12.42 18.59
N ASP A 89 -27.91 13.41 17.85
CA ASP A 89 -29.09 14.18 18.25
C ASP A 89 -29.29 15.44 17.41
N GLU A 90 -30.56 15.58 17.01
CA GLU A 90 -31.30 16.79 16.64
C GLU A 90 -31.08 17.50 15.28
N THR A 91 -32.07 17.20 14.43
CA THR A 91 -32.85 18.14 13.60
C THR A 91 -32.20 18.81 12.39
N GLY A 92 -32.78 18.52 11.22
CA GLY A 92 -32.78 19.44 10.07
C GLY A 92 -32.34 18.83 8.75
N GLN A 93 -33.32 18.35 7.97
CA GLN A 93 -33.30 18.27 6.50
C GLN A 93 -31.95 17.98 5.82
N LEU A 94 -31.65 16.70 5.60
CA LEU A 94 -30.65 16.31 4.61
C LEU A 94 -31.32 16.13 3.25
N ILE A 95 -31.20 17.18 2.45
CA ILE A 95 -31.53 17.27 1.02
C ILE A 95 -31.03 16.01 0.32
N LYS A 96 -31.99 15.22 -0.21
CA LYS A 96 -31.76 14.04 -1.04
C LYS A 96 -31.20 14.49 -2.40
N ASN A 97 -29.95 14.96 -2.41
CA ASN A 97 -29.22 15.24 -3.63
C ASN A 97 -28.78 13.90 -4.24
N ARG A 98 -29.73 13.34 -4.99
CA ARG A 98 -29.54 12.30 -5.99
C ARG A 98 -28.21 12.53 -6.70
N VAL A 99 -27.22 11.67 -6.40
CA VAL A 99 -25.93 11.62 -7.08
C VAL A 99 -26.20 11.43 -8.57
N LYS A 100 -26.18 12.55 -9.32
CA LYS A 100 -26.22 12.56 -10.77
C LYS A 100 -24.87 12.03 -11.25
N THR A 101 -24.94 10.98 -12.05
CA THR A 101 -23.87 10.41 -12.87
C THR A 101 -22.99 11.50 -13.49
N THR A 102 -21.69 11.58 -13.20
CA THR A 102 -20.70 12.28 -14.05
C THR A 102 -19.24 11.97 -13.65
N LYS A 103 -18.51 11.39 -14.62
CA LYS A 103 -17.02 11.37 -14.77
C LYS A 103 -16.17 10.47 -13.86
N GLN A 104 -16.51 9.19 -13.76
CA GLN A 104 -15.53 8.17 -13.36
C GLN A 104 -14.32 8.09 -14.33
N SER A 105 -14.45 8.55 -15.59
CA SER A 105 -13.35 8.46 -16.56
C SER A 105 -12.19 9.45 -16.35
N ARG A 106 -12.38 10.59 -15.67
CA ARG A 106 -11.31 11.61 -15.54
C ARG A 106 -10.35 11.33 -14.37
N GLY A 107 -10.88 10.91 -13.23
CA GLY A 107 -10.07 10.57 -12.05
C GLY A 107 -9.22 9.31 -12.25
N PHE A 108 -9.76 8.28 -12.89
CA PHE A 108 -8.98 7.07 -13.19
C PHE A 108 -7.89 7.33 -14.25
N LYS A 109 -8.15 8.17 -15.26
CA LYS A 109 -7.13 8.54 -16.26
C LYS A 109 -5.98 9.36 -15.67
N SER A 110 -6.27 10.28 -14.73
CA SER A 110 -5.21 11.06 -14.10
C SER A 110 -4.32 10.20 -13.20
N LEU A 111 -4.90 9.21 -12.50
CA LEU A 111 -4.14 8.22 -11.73
C LEU A 111 -3.29 7.33 -12.65
N GLN A 112 -3.83 6.87 -13.76
CA GLN A 112 -3.11 6.05 -14.73
C GLN A 112 -1.92 6.80 -15.36
N ASN A 113 -2.12 8.06 -15.74
CA ASN A 113 -1.07 8.90 -16.32
C ASN A 113 0.03 9.24 -15.30
N GLY A 114 -0.31 9.44 -14.02
CA GLY A 114 0.66 9.67 -12.96
C GLY A 114 1.53 8.45 -12.68
N VAL A 115 0.93 7.27 -12.70
CA VAL A 115 1.64 5.98 -12.55
C VAL A 115 2.55 5.73 -13.76
N ASP A 116 2.06 5.92 -14.98
CA ASP A 116 2.87 5.78 -16.20
C ASP A 116 4.06 6.75 -16.22
N SER A 117 3.89 7.98 -15.72
CA SER A 117 4.97 8.98 -15.61
C SER A 117 6.06 8.54 -14.63
N GLN A 118 5.68 8.05 -13.45
CA GLN A 118 6.65 7.53 -12.46
C GLN A 118 7.37 6.27 -12.94
N LEU A 119 6.69 5.38 -13.66
CA LEU A 119 7.31 4.20 -14.28
C LEU A 119 8.36 4.58 -15.33
N ASN A 120 8.13 5.68 -16.05
CA ASN A 120 9.05 6.19 -17.06
C ASN A 120 10.28 6.88 -16.43
N ASP A 121 10.07 7.62 -15.34
CA ASP A 121 11.13 8.29 -14.55
C ASP A 121 12.05 7.27 -13.83
N LEU A 122 11.49 6.13 -13.43
CA LEU A 122 12.23 4.97 -12.89
C LEU A 122 13.01 4.17 -13.95
N GLY A 123 13.04 4.62 -15.21
CA GLY A 123 13.78 3.97 -16.28
C GLY A 123 13.21 2.62 -16.69
N TYR A 124 11.94 2.34 -16.38
CA TYR A 124 11.29 1.09 -16.75
C TYR A 124 11.01 1.09 -18.27
N LYS A 125 12.01 0.72 -19.07
CA LYS A 125 11.83 0.40 -20.48
C LYS A 125 10.80 -0.74 -20.56
N LYS A 126 9.57 -0.42 -20.95
CA LYS A 126 8.58 -1.41 -21.39
C LYS A 126 9.32 -2.41 -22.26
N PRO A 127 9.35 -3.71 -21.93
CA PRO A 127 9.89 -4.69 -22.85
C PRO A 127 9.04 -4.59 -24.10
N LEU A 128 9.58 -3.98 -25.17
CA LEU A 128 8.86 -3.74 -26.42
C LEU A 128 8.24 -5.04 -26.98
N MET A 129 8.79 -6.18 -26.56
CA MET A 129 8.27 -7.50 -26.80
C MET A 129 7.65 -8.03 -25.50
N PRO A 130 6.32 -7.90 -25.29
CA PRO A 130 5.66 -8.56 -24.17
C PRO A 130 5.99 -10.05 -24.21
N TYR A 131 6.25 -10.66 -23.05
CA TYR A 131 6.62 -12.07 -22.95
C TYR A 131 5.61 -13.02 -23.62
N TRP A 132 4.36 -12.59 -23.76
CA TRP A 132 3.31 -13.30 -24.50
C TRP A 132 3.60 -13.42 -26.01
N LEU A 133 4.28 -12.45 -26.62
CA LEU A 133 4.60 -12.46 -28.05
C LEU A 133 5.64 -13.54 -28.40
N LYS A 134 6.59 -13.82 -27.49
CA LYS A 134 7.52 -14.95 -27.65
C LYS A 134 6.75 -16.28 -27.74
N ARG A 135 5.70 -16.43 -26.93
CA ARG A 135 4.85 -17.62 -26.96
C ARG A 135 4.03 -17.71 -28.25
N LEU A 136 3.47 -16.59 -28.72
CA LEU A 136 2.78 -16.54 -30.01
C LEU A 136 3.68 -16.96 -31.17
N LEU A 137 4.93 -16.49 -31.21
CA LEU A 137 5.87 -16.86 -32.29
C LEU A 137 6.12 -18.37 -32.34
N VAL A 138 6.33 -19.00 -31.19
CA VAL A 138 6.53 -20.45 -31.09
C VAL A 138 5.28 -21.20 -31.57
N ILE A 139 4.08 -20.76 -31.17
CA ILE A 139 2.82 -21.36 -31.59
C ILE A 139 2.64 -21.27 -33.11
N THR A 140 2.93 -20.11 -33.71
CA THR A 140 2.82 -19.90 -35.16
C THR A 140 3.75 -20.83 -35.94
N ILE A 141 4.99 -21.03 -35.47
CA ILE A 141 5.96 -21.93 -36.11
C ILE A 141 5.46 -23.39 -36.05
N ILE A 142 4.92 -23.83 -34.90
CA ILE A 142 4.35 -25.18 -34.75
C ILE A 142 3.16 -25.36 -35.69
N MET A 143 2.25 -24.39 -35.74
CA MET A 143 1.07 -24.42 -36.62
C MET A 143 1.46 -24.46 -38.10
N ALA A 144 2.43 -23.66 -38.52
CA ALA A 144 2.93 -23.67 -39.89
C ALA A 144 3.61 -25.01 -40.25
N GLY A 145 4.38 -25.59 -39.33
CA GLY A 145 5.01 -26.89 -39.51
C GLY A 145 3.99 -28.03 -39.66
N LEU A 146 3.00 -28.09 -38.76
CA LEU A 146 1.91 -29.06 -38.86
C LEU A 146 1.12 -28.90 -40.16
N PHE A 147 0.80 -27.65 -40.52
CA PHE A 147 0.10 -27.34 -41.76
C PHE A 147 0.90 -27.78 -42.99
N TRP A 148 2.22 -27.54 -43.00
CA TRP A 148 3.10 -27.97 -44.08
C TRP A 148 3.13 -29.49 -44.25
N ILE A 149 3.23 -30.23 -43.14
CA ILE A 149 3.23 -31.69 -43.15
C ILE A 149 1.88 -32.22 -43.64
N LEU A 150 0.77 -31.68 -43.13
CA LEU A 150 -0.57 -32.06 -43.56
C LEU A 150 -0.78 -31.78 -45.05
N TRP A 151 -0.33 -30.63 -45.54
CA TRP A 151 -0.39 -30.31 -46.97
C TRP A 151 0.47 -31.26 -47.81
N ARG A 152 1.66 -31.65 -47.34
CA ARG A 152 2.52 -32.59 -48.06
C ARG A 152 1.97 -34.02 -48.11
N VAL A 153 1.21 -34.42 -47.09
CA VAL A 153 0.65 -35.77 -46.97
C VAL A 153 -0.70 -35.91 -47.67
N PHE A 154 -1.55 -34.88 -47.63
CA PHE A 154 -2.89 -34.89 -48.23
C PHE A 154 -2.97 -34.19 -49.60
N GLY A 155 -1.90 -33.53 -50.05
CA GLY A 155 -1.76 -32.94 -51.39
C GLY A 155 -0.75 -33.70 -52.24
#